data_AF-A0A238U7Y7-F1
#
_entry.id   AF-A0A238U7Y7-F1
#
_cell.length_a   1.000
_cell.length_b   1.000
_cell.length_c   1.000
_cell.angle_alpha   90.00
_cell.angle_beta   90.00
_cell.angle_gamma   90.00
#
_symmetry.space_group_name_H-M   'P 1'
#
loop_
_entity.id
_entity.type
_entity.pdbx_description
1 polymer ?
#
loop_
_entity_poly.entity_id
_entity_poly.type
_entity_poly.pdbx_seq_one_letter_code
_entity_poly.pdbx_strand_id
1 'polypeptide(L)'
;MNIYTKILTTRYYYLEHIKLIPPSWLALCHTSFLHTVNIFLIVLHFDFKVNFLGNQIFDIGVILLAVLLVGLHYLLVVKRKAFPERVKEISVNSFKLYDGIHLVYELFTISFYFYVYQMSPINFFYIVIALVALFLYRHFLTEK
;
A
#
# COMPACT_ATOMS: atom_id res chain seq x y z
N MET A 1 -14.79 11.65 -5.73
CA MET A 1 -13.38 11.21 -5.51
C MET A 1 -12.78 10.52 -6.73
N ASN A 2 -11.48 10.71 -7.00
CA ASN A 2 -10.73 9.94 -8.01
C ASN A 2 -10.45 8.49 -7.53
N ILE A 3 -10.05 7.59 -8.43
CA ILE A 3 -9.86 6.16 -8.12
C ILE A 3 -8.81 5.93 -7.03
N TYR A 4 -7.74 6.71 -7.04
CA TYR A 4 -6.65 6.62 -6.07
C TYR A 4 -7.13 6.95 -4.65
N THR A 5 -7.88 8.04 -4.50
CA THR A 5 -8.48 8.43 -3.22
C THR A 5 -9.52 7.39 -2.76
N LYS A 6 -10.26 6.76 -3.68
CA LYS A 6 -11.21 5.68 -3.34
C LYS A 6 -10.50 4.46 -2.77
N ILE A 7 -9.44 3.99 -3.44
CA ILE A 7 -8.61 2.86 -2.99
C ILE A 7 -8.03 3.13 -1.60
N LEU A 8 -7.41 4.29 -1.42
CA LEU A 8 -6.89 4.72 -0.13
C LEU A 8 -7.98 4.71 0.94
N THR A 9 -9.09 5.43 0.72
CA THR A 9 -10.19 5.58 1.68
C THR A 9 -10.79 4.23 2.09
N THR A 10 -10.97 3.31 1.14
CA THR A 10 -11.41 1.95 1.41
C THR A 10 -10.44 1.17 2.29
N ARG A 11 -9.14 1.27 2.01
CA ARG A 11 -8.11 0.56 2.79
C ARG A 11 -8.05 1.06 4.22
N TYR A 12 -8.20 2.37 4.41
CA TYR A 12 -8.35 2.98 5.73
C TYR A 12 -9.58 2.48 6.46
N TYR A 13 -10.74 2.36 5.80
CA TYR A 13 -11.98 1.89 6.42
C TYR A 13 -11.79 0.49 7.04
N TYR A 14 -11.24 -0.46 6.28
CA TYR A 14 -11.01 -1.82 6.78
C TYR A 14 -9.93 -1.90 7.85
N LEU A 15 -8.94 -1.00 7.85
CA LEU A 15 -7.90 -0.96 8.87
C LEU A 15 -8.37 -0.21 10.14
N GLU A 16 -9.31 0.74 10.03
CA GLU A 16 -9.90 1.47 11.16
C GLU A 16 -10.66 0.60 12.14
N HIS A 17 -11.30 -0.45 11.65
CA HIS A 17 -11.98 -1.43 12.49
C HIS A 17 -11.01 -2.38 13.24
N ILE A 18 -9.70 -2.34 12.95
CA ILE A 18 -8.66 -3.11 13.63
C ILE A 18 -7.98 -2.20 14.68
N LYS A 19 -8.49 -2.21 15.93
CA LYS A 19 -8.19 -1.27 17.04
C LYS A 19 -6.74 -1.22 17.59
N LEU A 20 -5.71 -1.61 16.85
CA LEU A 20 -4.37 -1.83 17.43
C LEU A 20 -3.45 -0.59 17.48
N ILE A 21 -3.63 0.41 16.60
CA ILE A 21 -2.84 1.68 16.44
C ILE A 21 -3.77 2.74 15.81
N PRO A 22 -3.56 4.08 15.89
CA PRO A 22 -4.31 5.06 15.10
C PRO A 22 -4.40 4.62 13.62
N PRO A 23 -5.55 4.10 13.16
CA PRO A 23 -5.56 3.24 11.98
C PRO A 23 -5.30 4.01 10.68
N SER A 24 -5.66 5.29 10.73
CA SER A 24 -5.36 6.29 9.72
C SER A 24 -3.86 6.53 9.54
N TRP A 25 -3.01 6.21 10.50
CA TRP A 25 -1.55 6.28 10.34
C TRP A 25 -0.98 4.98 9.79
N LEU A 26 -1.46 3.83 10.27
CA LEU A 26 -0.95 2.53 9.86
C LEU A 26 -1.20 2.24 8.38
N ALA A 27 -2.41 2.49 7.90
CA ALA A 27 -2.78 2.36 6.50
C ALA A 27 -1.99 3.33 5.59
N LEU A 28 -1.69 4.52 6.12
CA LEU A 28 -0.95 5.58 5.41
C LEU A 28 0.51 5.22 5.27
N CYS A 29 1.13 4.78 6.35
CA CYS A 29 2.48 4.22 6.35
C CYS A 29 2.56 3.01 5.41
N HIS A 30 1.59 2.10 5.48
CA HIS A 30 1.57 0.88 4.66
C HIS A 30 1.49 1.17 3.15
N THR A 31 0.51 1.97 2.71
CA THR A 31 0.38 2.29 1.27
C THR A 31 1.55 3.15 0.77
N SER A 32 2.09 4.04 1.60
CA SER A 32 3.29 4.82 1.25
C SER A 32 4.50 3.92 1.07
N PHE A 33 4.71 2.99 2.00
CA PHE A 33 5.84 2.07 1.95
C PHE A 33 5.76 1.15 0.73
N LEU A 34 4.58 0.62 0.41
CA LEU A 34 4.36 -0.16 -0.81
C LEU A 34 4.67 0.63 -2.09
N HIS A 35 4.22 1.89 -2.17
CA HIS A 35 4.56 2.75 -3.31
C HIS A 35 6.06 3.00 -3.41
N THR A 36 6.73 3.29 -2.29
CA THR A 36 8.19 3.47 -2.28
C THR A 36 8.91 2.22 -2.75
N VAL A 37 8.53 1.04 -2.25
CA VAL A 37 9.12 -0.25 -2.65
C VAL A 37 8.91 -0.48 -4.15
N ASN A 38 7.72 -0.20 -4.67
CA ASN A 38 7.43 -0.40 -6.09
C ASN A 38 8.26 0.54 -6.98
N ILE A 39 8.31 1.85 -6.66
CA ILE A 39 9.15 2.82 -7.39
C ILE A 39 10.62 2.40 -7.35
N PHE A 40 11.10 1.96 -6.19
CA PHE A 40 12.47 1.51 -6.01
C PHE A 40 12.82 0.30 -6.88
N LEU A 41 11.95 -0.71 -6.91
CA LEU A 41 12.13 -1.89 -7.74
C LEU A 41 12.14 -1.56 -9.23
N ILE A 42 11.32 -0.60 -9.66
CA ILE A 42 11.27 -0.12 -11.05
C ILE A 42 12.62 0.52 -11.39
N VAL A 43 13.11 1.42 -10.54
CA VAL A 43 14.41 2.09 -10.73
C VAL A 43 15.56 1.09 -10.82
N LEU A 44 15.58 0.06 -9.96
CA LEU A 44 16.58 -1.00 -10.01
C LEU A 44 16.49 -1.84 -11.29
N HIS A 45 15.28 -2.24 -11.69
CA HIS A 45 15.10 -3.10 -12.87
C HIS A 45 15.43 -2.40 -14.19
N PHE A 46 15.09 -1.12 -14.33
CA PHE A 46 15.39 -0.34 -15.53
C PHE A 46 16.85 0.16 -15.60
N ASP A 47 17.70 -0.33 -14.70
CA ASP A 47 19.14 -0.10 -14.70
C ASP A 47 19.48 1.40 -14.78
N PHE A 48 18.69 2.22 -14.07
CA PHE A 48 18.81 3.69 -14.00
C PHE A 48 20.12 4.10 -13.32
N LYS A 49 21.27 3.79 -13.92
CA LYS A 49 22.65 4.04 -13.45
C LYS A 49 22.77 4.20 -11.93
N VAL A 50 22.18 3.30 -11.15
CA VAL A 50 22.25 3.33 -9.69
C VAL A 50 23.70 3.04 -9.26
N ASN A 51 24.45 2.36 -10.13
CA ASN A 51 25.89 2.12 -10.02
C ASN A 51 26.73 3.42 -9.86
N PHE A 52 26.18 4.62 -10.08
CA PHE A 52 26.89 5.89 -9.86
C PHE A 52 26.59 6.53 -8.49
N LEU A 53 25.50 6.13 -7.82
CA LEU A 53 25.14 6.61 -6.48
C LEU A 53 25.59 5.56 -5.47
N GLY A 54 26.57 5.89 -4.62
CA GLY A 54 27.01 4.96 -3.58
C GLY A 54 25.83 4.46 -2.74
N ASN A 55 25.84 3.17 -2.37
CA ASN A 55 24.71 2.46 -1.72
C ASN A 55 24.03 3.28 -0.60
N GLN A 56 24.80 3.99 0.22
CA GLN A 56 24.26 4.83 1.31
C GLN A 56 23.40 6.03 0.83
N ILE A 57 23.80 6.70 -0.26
CA ILE A 57 23.04 7.85 -0.80
C ILE A 57 21.71 7.36 -1.38
N PHE A 58 21.73 6.18 -2.01
CA PHE A 58 20.55 5.55 -2.56
C PHE A 58 19.57 5.14 -1.45
N ASP A 59 20.03 4.48 -0.38
CA ASP A 59 19.21 4.10 0.77
C ASP A 59 18.55 5.32 1.44
N ILE A 60 19.30 6.41 1.63
CA ILE A 60 18.77 7.67 2.17
C ILE A 60 17.68 8.24 1.25
N GLY A 61 17.88 8.20 -0.07
CA GLY A 61 16.89 8.65 -1.04
C GLY A 61 15.57 7.88 -0.96
N VAL A 62 15.62 6.56 -0.73
CA VAL A 62 14.44 5.71 -0.53
C VAL A 62 13.69 6.09 0.74
N ILE A 63 14.42 6.29 1.84
CA ILE A 63 13.84 6.71 3.11
C ILE A 63 13.15 8.07 2.96
N LEU A 64 13.79 9.04 2.31
CA LEU A 64 13.21 10.36 2.04
C LEU A 64 11.96 10.26 1.15
N LEU A 65 11.97 9.41 0.13
CA LEU A 65 10.82 9.18 -0.73
C LEU A 65 9.64 8.55 0.05
N ALA A 66 9.91 7.58 0.92
CA ALA A 66 8.89 7.02 1.82
C ALA A 66 8.28 8.09 2.72
N VAL A 67 9.11 8.92 3.36
CA VAL A 67 8.62 10.00 4.24
C VAL A 67 7.80 11.03 3.44
N LEU A 68 8.23 11.39 2.23
CA LEU A 68 7.51 12.33 1.37
C LEU A 68 6.16 11.77 0.92
N LEU A 69 6.09 10.49 0.55
CA LEU A 69 4.84 9.82 0.19
C LEU A 69 3.89 9.70 1.38
N VAL A 70 4.40 9.40 2.58
CA VAL A 70 3.62 9.47 3.82
C VAL A 70 3.06 10.89 4.01
N GLY A 71 3.88 11.93 3.87
CA GLY A 71 3.43 13.33 3.96
C GLY A 71 2.35 13.68 2.94
N LEU A 72 2.51 13.25 1.69
CA LEU A 72 1.54 13.46 0.61
C LEU A 72 0.22 12.74 0.88
N HIS A 73 0.25 11.46 1.25
CA HIS A 73 -0.96 10.73 1.60
C HIS A 73 -1.65 11.35 2.82
N TYR A 74 -0.89 11.87 3.79
CA TYR A 74 -1.45 12.57 4.95
C TYR A 74 -2.16 13.87 4.55
N LEU A 75 -1.54 14.71 3.70
CA LEU A 75 -2.17 15.93 3.22
C LEU A 75 -3.43 15.66 2.39
N LEU A 76 -3.39 14.62 1.56
CA LEU A 76 -4.51 14.25 0.69
C LEU A 76 -5.66 13.58 1.45
N VAL A 77 -5.33 12.76 2.46
CA VAL A 77 -6.30 11.94 3.20
C VAL A 77 -6.66 12.62 4.52
N VAL A 78 -5.73 12.95 5.39
CA VAL A 78 -6.08 13.46 6.72
C VAL A 78 -6.48 14.94 6.69
N LYS A 79 -5.87 15.77 5.84
CA LYS A 79 -6.06 17.25 5.88
C LYS A 79 -7.23 17.79 5.02
N ARG A 80 -7.82 17.01 4.10
CA ARG A 80 -8.94 17.47 3.23
C ARG A 80 -10.22 16.64 3.40
N LYS A 81 -11.28 17.26 3.95
CA LYS A 81 -12.58 16.67 4.36
C LYS A 81 -12.45 15.56 5.40
N ALA A 82 -13.33 15.58 6.42
CA ALA A 82 -13.31 14.60 7.49
C ALA A 82 -13.47 13.21 6.85
N PHE A 83 -12.54 12.28 7.13
CA PHE A 83 -12.56 10.90 6.64
C PHE A 83 -13.97 10.24 6.59
N PRO A 84 -14.86 10.44 7.60
CA PRO A 84 -16.24 9.95 7.56
C PRO A 84 -17.09 10.44 6.38
N GLU A 85 -16.84 11.66 5.88
CA GLU A 85 -17.57 12.22 4.73
C GLU A 85 -17.19 11.52 3.44
N ARG A 86 -15.92 11.15 3.27
CA ARG A 86 -15.44 10.44 2.08
C ARG A 86 -15.86 8.97 2.06
N VAL A 87 -15.96 8.34 3.24
CA VAL A 87 -16.54 7.00 3.37
C VAL A 87 -17.98 7.01 2.87
N LYS A 88 -18.77 8.05 3.19
CA LYS A 88 -20.14 8.23 2.69
C LYS A 88 -20.22 8.46 1.17
N GLU A 89 -19.15 8.96 0.53
CA GLU A 89 -19.07 9.15 -0.93
C GLU A 89 -18.79 7.83 -1.70
N ILE A 90 -18.50 6.71 -1.01
CA ILE A 90 -18.27 5.40 -1.62
C ILE A 90 -19.48 4.50 -1.31
N SER A 91 -20.05 3.85 -2.33
CA SER A 91 -21.11 2.86 -2.11
C SER A 91 -20.54 1.61 -1.45
N VAL A 92 -21.28 1.00 -0.51
CA VAL A 92 -20.87 -0.19 0.25
C VAL A 92 -20.39 -1.32 -0.68
N ASN A 93 -21.10 -1.55 -1.79
CA ASN A 93 -20.74 -2.57 -2.79
C ASN A 93 -19.40 -2.29 -3.49
N SER A 94 -18.93 -1.05 -3.51
CA SER A 94 -17.68 -0.65 -4.13
C SER A 94 -16.46 -0.77 -3.19
N PHE A 95 -16.67 -0.89 -1.86
CA PHE A 95 -15.56 -1.07 -0.91
C PHE A 95 -14.78 -2.35 -1.20
N LYS A 96 -15.47 -3.48 -1.40
CA LYS A 96 -14.83 -4.76 -1.76
C LYS A 96 -14.01 -4.66 -3.04
N LEU A 97 -14.55 -3.96 -4.05
CA LEU A 97 -13.87 -3.75 -5.32
C LEU A 97 -12.56 -2.96 -5.14
N TYR A 98 -12.60 -1.83 -4.43
CA TYR A 98 -11.42 -0.99 -4.26
C TYR A 98 -10.37 -1.62 -3.34
N ASP A 99 -10.78 -2.42 -2.35
CA ASP A 99 -9.86 -3.18 -1.51
C ASP A 99 -9.20 -4.32 -2.30
N GLY A 100 -9.96 -4.98 -3.18
CA GLY A 100 -9.45 -5.99 -4.12
C GLY A 100 -8.44 -5.41 -5.11
N ILE A 101 -8.70 -4.21 -5.64
CA ILE A 101 -7.73 -3.51 -6.50
C ILE A 101 -6.43 -3.23 -5.73
N HIS A 102 -6.51 -2.85 -4.44
CA HIS A 102 -5.32 -2.67 -3.60
C HIS A 102 -4.56 -3.99 -3.37
N LEU A 103 -5.27 -5.10 -3.13
CA LEU A 103 -4.65 -6.42 -3.01
C LEU A 103 -3.91 -6.82 -4.29
N VAL A 104 -4.53 -6.62 -5.46
CA VAL A 104 -3.87 -6.88 -6.75
C VAL A 104 -2.58 -6.04 -6.87
N TYR A 105 -2.63 -4.78 -6.46
CA TYR A 105 -1.44 -3.91 -6.43
C TYR A 105 -0.34 -4.41 -5.46
N GLU A 106 -0.71 -4.88 -4.26
CA GLU A 106 0.20 -5.51 -3.30
C GLU A 106 0.88 -6.75 -3.92
N LEU A 107 0.08 -7.63 -4.52
CA LEU A 107 0.56 -8.86 -5.13
C LEU A 107 1.52 -8.59 -6.30
N PHE A 108 1.20 -7.64 -7.17
CA PHE A 108 2.11 -7.23 -8.26
C PHE A 108 3.43 -6.65 -7.71
N THR A 109 3.36 -5.79 -6.70
CA THR A 109 4.54 -5.18 -6.08
C THR A 109 5.46 -6.25 -5.48
N ILE A 110 4.90 -7.23 -4.77
CA ILE A 110 5.66 -8.33 -4.17
C ILE A 110 6.17 -9.29 -5.24
N SER A 111 5.38 -9.60 -6.27
CA SER A 111 5.83 -10.43 -7.39
C SER A 111 7.05 -9.83 -8.07
N PHE A 112 7.01 -8.51 -8.27
CA PHE A 112 8.12 -7.76 -8.85
C PHE A 112 9.34 -7.72 -7.92
N TYR A 113 9.13 -7.58 -6.60
CA TYR A 113 10.21 -7.69 -5.61
C TYR A 113 10.94 -9.03 -5.71
N PHE A 114 10.18 -10.12 -5.74
CA PHE A 114 10.73 -11.48 -5.87
C PHE A 114 11.47 -11.68 -7.18
N TYR A 115 10.95 -11.13 -8.27
CA TYR A 115 11.59 -11.18 -9.59
C TYR A 115 12.94 -10.43 -9.60
N VAL A 116 12.98 -9.19 -9.11
CA VAL A 116 14.20 -8.35 -9.10
C VAL A 116 15.29 -8.98 -8.22
N TYR A 117 14.92 -9.51 -7.05
CA TYR A 117 15.87 -10.10 -6.11
C TYR A 117 16.12 -11.61 -6.31
N GLN A 118 15.57 -12.20 -7.37
CA GLN A 118 15.69 -13.63 -7.68
C GLN A 118 15.37 -14.54 -6.48
N MET A 119 14.38 -14.14 -5.67
CA MET A 119 14.01 -14.87 -4.47
C MET A 119 13.23 -16.15 -4.82
N SER A 120 13.31 -17.16 -3.95
CA SER A 120 12.65 -18.45 -4.17
C SER A 120 11.11 -18.30 -4.30
N PRO A 121 10.48 -18.87 -5.36
CA PRO A 121 9.04 -18.82 -5.56
C PRO A 121 8.22 -19.42 -4.41
N ILE A 122 8.80 -20.32 -3.61
CA ILE A 122 8.09 -20.93 -2.48
C ILE A 122 7.80 -19.90 -1.38
N ASN A 123 8.70 -18.94 -1.15
CA ASN A 123 8.50 -17.87 -0.18
C ASN A 123 7.41 -16.89 -0.68
N PHE A 124 7.34 -16.66 -1.99
CA PHE A 124 6.28 -15.86 -2.61
C PHE A 124 4.91 -16.49 -2.38
N PHE A 125 4.79 -17.81 -2.60
CA PHE A 125 3.54 -18.55 -2.40
C PHE A 125 2.96 -18.36 -0.98
N TYR A 126 3.80 -18.47 0.06
CA TYR A 126 3.36 -18.25 1.45
C TYR A 126 2.89 -16.81 1.70
N ILE A 127 3.57 -15.81 1.12
CA ILE A 127 3.19 -14.40 1.26
C ILE A 127 1.84 -14.14 0.56
N VAL A 128 1.63 -14.70 -0.63
CA VAL A 128 0.35 -14.59 -1.36
C VAL A 128 -0.79 -15.18 -0.53
N ILE A 129 -0.60 -16.39 0.01
CA ILE A 129 -1.62 -17.03 0.87
C ILE A 129 -1.93 -16.15 2.08
N ALA A 130 -0.92 -15.63 2.76
CA ALA A 130 -1.10 -14.78 3.93
C ALA A 130 -1.89 -13.50 3.59
N LEU A 131 -1.58 -12.84 2.48
CA LEU A 131 -2.27 -11.63 2.04
C LEU A 131 -3.73 -11.88 1.63
N VAL A 132 -3.98 -12.97 0.89
CA VAL A 132 -5.33 -13.38 0.51
C VAL A 132 -6.12 -13.77 1.75
N ALA A 133 -5.54 -14.51 2.70
CA ALA A 133 -6.19 -14.86 3.96
C ALA A 133 -6.56 -13.61 4.78
N LEU A 134 -5.65 -12.63 4.89
CA LEU A 134 -5.92 -11.36 5.57
C LEU A 134 -6.98 -10.52 4.86
N PHE A 135 -7.01 -10.53 3.52
CA PHE A 135 -8.07 -9.89 2.73
C PHE A 135 -9.43 -10.51 3.01
N LEU A 136 -9.54 -11.85 2.92
CA LEU A 136 -10.77 -12.57 3.21
C LEU A 136 -11.22 -12.34 4.65
N TYR A 137 -10.30 -12.47 5.62
CA TYR A 137 -10.58 -12.25 7.05
C TYR A 137 -11.17 -10.86 7.33
N ARG A 138 -10.59 -9.79 6.75
CA ARG A 138 -11.12 -8.42 6.87
C ARG A 138 -12.54 -8.31 6.33
N HIS A 139 -12.81 -8.90 5.17
CA HIS A 139 -14.16 -8.86 4.59
C HIS A 139 -15.19 -9.67 5.38
N PHE A 140 -14.81 -10.80 5.98
CA PHE A 140 -15.71 -11.58 6.83
C PHE A 140 -16.00 -10.92 8.19
N LEU A 141 -15.04 -10.20 8.77
CA LEU A 141 -15.23 -9.56 10.08
C LEU A 141 -15.94 -8.21 10.04
N THR A 142 -15.81 -7.48 8.94
CA THR A 142 -16.39 -6.13 8.80
C THR A 142 -17.85 -6.16 8.31
N GLU A 143 -18.39 -7.35 8.01
CA GLU A 143 -19.80 -7.57 7.68
C GLU A 143 -20.72 -7.80 8.91
N LYS A 144 -20.18 -7.66 10.13
CA LYS A 144 -20.93 -7.66 11.39
C LYS A 144 -21.04 -6.26 11.97
#